data_AF-A0A2V6I416-F1
#
_entry.id   AF-A0A2V6I416-F1
#
_cell.length_a   1.000
_cell.length_b   1.000
_cell.length_c   1.000
_cell.angle_alpha   90.00
_cell.angle_beta   90.00
_cell.angle_gamma   90.00
#
_symmetry.space_group_name_H-M   'P 1'
#
loop_
_entity.id
_entity.type
_entity.pdbx_description
1 polymer ?
#
loop_
_entity_poly.entity_id
_entity_poly.type
_entity_poly.pdbx_seq_one_letter_code
_entity_poly.pdbx_strand_id
1 'polypeptide(L)'
;MKIETLAVHAGHSIDPATGAVSSPIYLSTTFERDAEGTYSRGFMYTRNNNPNRQALEQGISTLEGGSAAAAFASGTGASMSIFQALAPGDHVLAHVDAYYGTSRLLREIFHRWGLDISFVDMSDLRAVEKAVRPKTKLAWMETPSNPLLKIVDLSAVAQIAHAVDATCVCDNTWAPTLQRPFDLGADLILHSTTKYFGGHCDVLGGIVVTNVENDF
;
A
#
# COMPACT_ATOMS: atom_id res chain seq x y z
N MET A 1 8.52 12.73 -17.59
CA MET A 1 9.41 13.36 -16.59
C MET A 1 10.36 12.29 -16.09
N LYS A 2 11.63 12.61 -15.76
CA LYS A 2 12.56 11.60 -15.21
C LYS A 2 12.20 11.27 -13.76
N ILE A 3 12.51 10.06 -13.30
CA ILE A 3 12.15 9.60 -11.95
C ILE A 3 12.80 10.46 -10.86
N GLU A 4 14.03 10.93 -11.08
CA GLU A 4 14.75 11.79 -10.13
C GLU A 4 14.07 13.15 -10.00
N THR A 5 13.50 13.68 -11.08
CA THR A 5 12.72 14.92 -11.06
C THR A 5 11.41 14.70 -10.30
N LEU A 6 10.72 13.58 -10.54
CA LEU A 6 9.51 13.24 -9.78
C LEU A 6 9.81 13.08 -8.28
N ALA A 7 10.90 12.43 -7.91
CA ALA A 7 11.26 12.21 -6.51
C ALA A 7 11.51 13.52 -5.73
N VAL A 8 11.94 14.59 -6.41
CA VAL A 8 12.17 15.90 -5.78
C VAL A 8 10.88 16.73 -5.73
N HIS A 9 10.00 16.62 -6.73
CA HIS A 9 8.86 17.53 -6.90
C HIS A 9 7.49 16.94 -6.57
N ALA A 10 7.35 15.62 -6.53
CA ALA A 10 6.06 14.97 -6.25
C ALA A 10 5.64 15.22 -4.79
N GLY A 11 4.39 15.64 -4.59
CA GLY A 11 3.86 15.98 -3.27
C GLY A 11 4.45 17.27 -2.67
N HIS A 12 5.32 17.96 -3.41
CA HIS A 12 5.95 19.19 -2.99
C HIS A 12 5.14 20.42 -3.46
N SER A 13 5.01 21.41 -2.58
CA SER A 13 4.47 22.72 -2.92
C SER A 13 5.17 23.79 -2.08
N ILE A 14 5.46 24.95 -2.69
CA ILE A 14 5.98 26.10 -1.96
C ILE A 14 4.91 26.58 -0.97
N ASP A 15 5.29 26.81 0.28
CA ASP A 15 4.36 27.37 1.28
C ASP A 15 3.90 28.77 0.85
N PRO A 16 2.59 28.99 0.59
CA PRO A 16 2.09 30.28 0.13
C PRO A 16 2.20 31.38 1.19
N ALA A 17 2.32 31.04 2.48
CA ALA A 17 2.38 32.02 3.55
C ALA A 17 3.79 32.63 3.71
N THR A 18 4.83 31.81 3.59
CA THR A 18 6.21 32.22 3.90
C THR A 18 7.18 32.11 2.72
N GLY A 19 6.81 31.40 1.66
CA GLY A 19 7.71 31.05 0.56
C GLY A 19 8.69 29.93 0.91
N ALA A 20 8.51 29.23 2.04
CA ALA A 20 9.36 28.11 2.42
C ALA A 20 9.32 27.03 1.33
N VAL A 21 10.52 26.58 0.94
CA VAL A 21 10.66 25.49 -0.03
C VAL A 21 10.36 24.17 0.66
N SER A 22 10.99 23.85 1.79
CA SER A 22 10.62 22.64 2.54
C SER A 22 9.27 22.84 3.24
N SER A 23 8.38 21.85 3.14
CA SER A 23 7.09 21.88 3.83
C SER A 23 7.28 22.04 5.34
N PRO A 24 6.60 23.01 5.99
CA PRO A 24 6.58 23.11 7.45
C PRO A 24 6.04 21.82 8.09
N ILE A 25 6.46 21.52 9.32
CA ILE A 25 5.93 20.37 10.07
C ILE A 25 4.68 20.80 10.86
N TYR A 26 3.51 20.36 10.41
CA TYR A 26 2.20 20.64 10.99
C TYR A 26 1.88 19.64 12.10
N LEU A 27 2.25 19.99 13.33
CA LEU A 27 1.97 19.21 14.54
C LEU A 27 0.57 19.44 15.12
N SER A 28 -0.21 20.38 14.57
CA SER A 28 -1.55 20.67 15.06
C SER A 28 -2.47 19.45 14.93
N THR A 29 -3.28 19.22 15.95
CA THR A 29 -4.26 18.12 15.97
C THR A 29 -5.59 18.50 15.34
N THR A 30 -5.94 19.78 15.38
CA THR A 30 -7.18 20.37 14.86
C THR A 30 -6.86 21.65 14.09
N PHE A 31 -7.78 22.07 13.23
CA PHE A 31 -7.63 23.27 12.40
C PHE A 31 -8.80 24.22 12.64
N GLU A 32 -8.56 25.51 12.40
CA GLU A 32 -9.55 26.56 12.55
C GLU A 32 -10.65 26.43 11.50
N ARG A 33 -11.91 26.58 11.93
CA ARG A 33 -13.09 26.64 11.07
C ARG A 33 -13.25 28.03 10.47
N ASP A 34 -13.90 28.10 9.32
CA ASP A 34 -14.44 29.35 8.81
C ASP A 34 -15.56 29.87 9.74
N ALA A 35 -15.96 31.13 9.59
CA ALA A 35 -17.01 31.73 10.41
C ALA A 35 -18.35 30.98 10.28
N GLU A 36 -18.58 30.34 9.13
CA GLU A 36 -19.75 29.52 8.79
C GLU A 36 -19.64 28.08 9.34
N GLY A 37 -18.53 27.74 10.01
CA GLY A 37 -18.29 26.43 10.61
C GLY A 37 -17.72 25.37 9.66
N THR A 38 -17.39 25.75 8.41
CA THR A 38 -16.78 24.90 7.38
C THR A 38 -15.25 24.84 7.51
N TYR A 39 -14.61 24.02 6.67
CA TYR A 39 -13.16 23.87 6.57
C TYR A 39 -12.69 24.14 5.14
N SER A 40 -12.81 25.39 4.67
CA SER A 40 -12.41 25.82 3.31
C SER A 40 -10.96 25.46 2.95
N ARG A 41 -10.10 25.32 3.96
CA ARG A 41 -8.68 24.97 3.84
C ARG A 41 -8.42 23.46 3.75
N GLY A 42 -9.46 22.63 3.77
CA GLY A 42 -9.38 21.18 3.54
C GLY A 42 -8.95 20.30 4.72
N PHE A 43 -8.46 20.89 5.82
CA PHE A 43 -8.05 20.14 7.00
C PHE A 43 -8.98 20.41 8.18
N MET A 44 -9.44 19.33 8.83
CA MET A 44 -10.34 19.39 9.98
C MET A 44 -9.66 18.85 11.24
N TYR A 45 -9.16 17.62 11.14
CA TYR A 45 -8.57 16.89 12.25
C TYR A 45 -7.46 15.98 11.73
N THR A 46 -6.30 15.98 12.40
CA THR A 46 -5.04 15.40 11.87
C THR A 46 -5.12 13.89 11.59
N ARG A 47 -5.99 13.18 12.33
CA ARG A 47 -6.26 11.75 12.10
C ARG A 47 -6.86 11.51 10.71
N ASN A 48 -7.72 12.41 10.24
CA ASN A 48 -8.42 12.28 8.97
C ASN A 48 -7.51 12.78 7.83
N ASN A 49 -6.96 13.98 7.97
CA ASN A 49 -5.99 14.52 7.01
C ASN A 49 -5.00 15.46 7.70
N ASN A 50 -3.75 15.49 7.24
CA ASN A 50 -2.68 16.35 7.73
C ASN A 50 -1.82 16.81 6.54
N PRO A 51 -1.39 18.09 6.46
CA PRO A 51 -0.63 18.59 5.32
C PRO A 51 0.66 17.80 5.01
N ASN A 52 1.40 17.37 6.03
CA ASN A 52 2.62 16.58 5.82
C ASN A 52 2.31 15.17 5.32
N ARG A 53 1.25 14.54 5.86
CA ARG A 53 0.84 13.21 5.43
C ARG A 53 0.31 13.22 4.00
N GLN A 54 -0.50 14.22 3.64
CA GLN A 54 -1.01 14.40 2.28
C GLN A 54 0.13 14.59 1.28
N ALA A 55 1.16 15.37 1.63
CA ALA A 55 2.34 15.54 0.79
C ALA A 55 3.08 14.21 0.55
N LEU A 56 3.25 13.38 1.60
CA LEU A 56 3.84 12.05 1.48
C LEU A 56 3.00 11.12 0.60
N GLU A 57 1.69 11.09 0.82
CA GLU A 57 0.72 10.27 0.06
C GLU A 57 0.72 10.66 -1.43
N GLN A 58 0.68 11.96 -1.74
CA GLN A 58 0.77 12.46 -3.11
C GLN A 58 2.14 12.16 -3.74
N GLY A 59 3.22 12.31 -2.98
CA GLY A 59 4.57 12.05 -3.47
C GLY A 59 4.75 10.60 -3.90
N ILE A 60 4.42 9.66 -3.03
CA ILE A 60 4.60 8.22 -3.29
C ILE A 60 3.59 7.71 -4.33
N SER A 61 2.33 8.13 -4.30
CA SER A 61 1.37 7.76 -5.36
C SER A 61 1.84 8.19 -6.74
N THR A 62 2.38 9.40 -6.86
CA THR A 62 2.96 9.89 -8.13
C THR A 62 4.17 9.07 -8.57
N LEU A 63 5.05 8.67 -7.64
CA LEU A 63 6.23 7.86 -7.94
C LEU A 63 5.87 6.46 -8.43
N GLU A 64 4.91 5.81 -7.78
CA GLU A 64 4.41 4.49 -8.17
C GLU A 64 3.47 4.56 -9.39
N GLY A 65 2.96 5.75 -9.72
CA GLY A 65 2.02 5.95 -10.83
C GLY A 65 0.57 5.58 -10.49
N GLY A 66 0.19 5.60 -9.22
CA GLY A 66 -1.16 5.32 -8.75
C GLY A 66 -2.05 6.56 -8.63
N SER A 67 -3.34 6.34 -8.42
CA SER A 67 -4.36 7.39 -8.29
C SER A 67 -4.34 8.07 -6.92
N ALA A 68 -4.17 7.29 -5.84
CA ALA A 68 -4.20 7.78 -4.48
C ALA A 68 -3.34 6.92 -3.56
N ALA A 69 -3.02 7.43 -2.37
CA ALA A 69 -2.31 6.66 -1.35
C ALA A 69 -2.79 6.98 0.06
N ALA A 70 -2.60 6.03 0.97
CA ALA A 70 -2.88 6.17 2.39
C ALA A 70 -1.63 5.78 3.20
N ALA A 71 -1.12 6.69 4.02
CA ALA A 71 0.05 6.46 4.87
C ALA A 71 -0.35 5.97 6.26
N PHE A 72 0.44 5.03 6.78
CA PHE A 72 0.21 4.32 8.03
C PHE A 72 1.43 4.40 8.95
N ALA A 73 1.21 4.16 10.24
CA ALA A 73 2.26 4.17 11.26
C ALA A 73 3.32 3.06 11.08
N SER A 74 3.06 2.03 10.25
CA SER A 74 4.01 0.97 9.91
C SER A 74 3.54 0.21 8.67
N GLY A 75 4.44 -0.55 8.03
CA GLY A 75 4.08 -1.50 6.97
C GLY A 75 3.05 -2.54 7.47
N THR A 76 3.18 -3.01 8.71
CA THR A 76 2.19 -3.90 9.35
C THR A 76 0.81 -3.24 9.47
N GLY A 77 0.76 -1.95 9.83
CA GLY A 77 -0.49 -1.19 9.90
C GLY A 77 -1.16 -1.06 8.53
N ALA A 78 -0.36 -0.89 7.47
CA ALA A 78 -0.82 -0.91 6.09
C ALA A 78 -1.33 -2.30 5.64
N SER A 79 -0.62 -3.39 5.98
CA SER A 79 -1.11 -4.75 5.68
C SER A 79 -2.42 -5.04 6.42
N MET A 80 -2.52 -4.64 7.68
CA MET A 80 -3.72 -4.83 8.48
C MET A 80 -4.93 -4.09 7.92
N SER A 81 -4.78 -2.88 7.35
CA SER A 81 -5.90 -2.14 6.78
C SER A 81 -6.44 -2.82 5.52
N ILE A 82 -5.56 -3.33 4.66
CA ILE A 82 -5.95 -4.11 3.47
C ILE A 82 -6.75 -5.35 3.88
N PHE A 83 -6.24 -6.14 4.83
CA PHE A 83 -6.98 -7.31 5.29
C PHE A 83 -8.28 -6.95 6.02
N GLN A 84 -8.37 -5.75 6.60
CA GLN A 84 -9.59 -5.25 7.25
C GLN A 84 -10.70 -4.86 6.27
N ALA A 85 -10.37 -4.62 5.00
CA ALA A 85 -11.35 -4.35 3.96
C ALA A 85 -12.11 -5.62 3.52
N LEU A 86 -11.62 -6.81 3.88
CA LEU A 86 -12.24 -8.10 3.56
C LEU A 86 -13.32 -8.48 4.59
N ALA A 87 -14.28 -9.29 4.15
CA ALA A 87 -15.33 -9.82 5.01
C ALA A 87 -14.97 -11.21 5.58
N PRO A 88 -15.48 -11.57 6.78
CA PRO A 88 -15.41 -12.95 7.25
C PRO A 88 -16.00 -13.93 6.21
N GLY A 89 -15.27 -15.00 5.93
CA GLY A 89 -15.59 -15.98 4.87
C GLY A 89 -14.83 -15.75 3.57
N ASP A 90 -14.25 -14.56 3.36
CA ASP A 90 -13.38 -14.29 2.21
C ASP A 90 -12.09 -15.09 2.30
N HIS A 91 -11.54 -15.42 1.14
CA HIS A 91 -10.29 -16.17 1.03
C HIS A 91 -9.14 -15.28 0.54
N VAL A 92 -8.02 -15.35 1.26
CA VAL A 92 -6.73 -14.72 0.92
C VAL A 92 -5.77 -15.77 0.40
N LEU A 93 -5.28 -15.56 -0.82
CA LEU A 93 -4.16 -16.31 -1.37
C LEU A 93 -2.89 -15.50 -1.15
N ALA A 94 -1.91 -16.03 -0.42
CA ALA A 94 -0.67 -15.31 -0.11
C ALA A 94 0.57 -16.11 -0.53
N HIS A 95 1.64 -15.42 -0.95
CA HIS A 95 2.91 -16.07 -1.20
C HIS A 95 3.41 -16.78 0.08
N VAL A 96 3.90 -18.02 -0.06
CA VAL A 96 4.35 -18.85 1.07
C VAL A 96 5.49 -18.20 1.85
N ASP A 97 6.33 -17.45 1.15
CA ASP A 97 7.47 -16.70 1.70
C ASP A 97 7.15 -15.20 1.82
N ALA A 98 5.87 -14.82 1.94
CA ALA A 98 5.52 -13.44 2.28
C ALA A 98 6.14 -13.07 3.64
N TYR A 99 6.51 -11.79 3.80
CA TYR A 99 7.15 -11.25 4.99
C TYR A 99 6.55 -11.85 6.26
N TYR A 100 7.42 -12.30 7.17
CA TYR A 100 7.02 -13.02 8.37
C TYR A 100 5.90 -12.32 9.15
N GLY A 101 5.94 -10.99 9.27
CA GLY A 101 4.89 -10.21 9.92
C GLY A 101 3.53 -10.33 9.22
N THR A 102 3.50 -10.28 7.88
CA THR A 102 2.29 -10.47 7.07
C THR A 102 1.73 -11.87 7.24
N SER A 103 2.58 -12.88 7.10
CA SER A 103 2.20 -14.29 7.29
C SER A 103 1.66 -14.54 8.71
N ARG A 104 2.25 -13.89 9.72
CA ARG A 104 1.81 -13.97 11.10
C ARG A 104 0.47 -13.27 11.33
N LEU A 105 0.26 -12.08 10.78
CA LEU A 105 -1.03 -11.37 10.85
C LEU A 105 -2.16 -12.26 10.32
N LEU A 106 -1.96 -12.84 9.12
CA LEU A 106 -2.94 -13.73 8.50
C LEU A 106 -3.25 -14.92 9.41
N ARG A 107 -2.23 -15.66 9.85
CA ARG A 107 -2.43 -16.88 10.67
C ARG A 107 -3.01 -16.60 12.05
N GLU A 108 -2.52 -15.57 12.74
CA GLU A 108 -2.82 -15.36 14.16
C GLU A 108 -3.96 -14.39 14.39
N ILE A 109 -4.27 -13.47 13.47
CA ILE A 109 -5.32 -12.46 13.67
C ILE A 109 -6.46 -12.72 12.71
N PHE A 110 -6.20 -12.66 11.40
CA PHE A 110 -7.26 -12.64 10.40
C PHE A 110 -7.91 -14.00 10.18
N HIS A 111 -7.18 -15.09 10.39
CA HIS A 111 -7.79 -16.42 10.41
C HIS A 111 -8.86 -16.52 11.50
N ARG A 112 -8.59 -15.99 12.70
CA ARG A 112 -9.55 -15.97 13.81
C ARG A 112 -10.70 -14.99 13.59
N TRP A 113 -10.45 -13.90 12.85
CA TRP A 113 -11.51 -13.00 12.42
C TRP A 113 -12.47 -13.68 11.42
N GLY A 114 -11.97 -14.66 10.66
CA GLY A 114 -12.79 -15.48 9.77
C GLY A 114 -12.35 -15.43 8.32
N LEU A 115 -11.15 -14.92 8.02
CA LEU A 115 -10.57 -15.08 6.70
C LEU A 115 -10.05 -16.52 6.53
N ASP A 116 -10.36 -17.11 5.39
CA ASP A 116 -9.69 -18.32 4.94
C ASP A 116 -8.37 -17.95 4.26
N ILE A 117 -7.31 -18.73 4.48
CA ILE A 117 -5.98 -18.38 3.98
C ILE A 117 -5.35 -19.60 3.31
N SER A 118 -4.83 -19.41 2.10
CA SER A 118 -3.92 -20.37 1.46
C SER A 118 -2.57 -19.70 1.25
N PHE A 119 -1.52 -20.31 1.82
CA PHE A 119 -0.14 -19.95 1.51
C PHE A 119 0.34 -20.83 0.36
N VAL A 120 0.76 -20.22 -0.75
CA VAL A 120 1.20 -20.94 -1.96
C VAL A 120 2.52 -20.39 -2.47
N ASP A 121 3.37 -21.24 -3.03
CA ASP A 121 4.53 -20.74 -3.76
C ASP A 121 4.06 -20.11 -5.08
N MET A 122 3.89 -18.78 -5.07
CA MET A 122 3.43 -18.04 -6.24
C MET A 122 4.45 -17.98 -7.40
N SER A 123 5.68 -18.51 -7.23
CA SER A 123 6.59 -18.74 -8.36
C SER A 123 6.21 -19.98 -9.19
N ASP A 124 5.34 -20.85 -8.67
CA ASP A 124 4.71 -21.95 -9.40
C ASP A 124 3.27 -21.59 -9.77
N LEU A 125 3.06 -21.12 -11.00
CA LEU A 125 1.73 -20.73 -11.50
C LEU A 125 0.69 -21.86 -11.44
N ARG A 126 1.10 -23.13 -11.58
CA ARG A 126 0.17 -24.26 -11.44
C ARG A 126 -0.30 -24.45 -10.01
N ALA A 127 0.55 -24.12 -9.04
CA ALA A 127 0.16 -24.12 -7.63
C ALA A 127 -0.83 -22.99 -7.34
N VAL A 128 -0.61 -21.80 -7.93
CA VAL A 128 -1.54 -20.66 -7.85
C VAL A 128 -2.91 -21.03 -8.42
N GLU A 129 -2.97 -21.55 -9.65
CA GLU A 129 -4.22 -21.98 -10.32
C GLU A 129 -5.03 -22.97 -9.47
N LYS A 130 -4.36 -23.92 -8.82
CA LYS A 130 -5.01 -24.93 -7.96
C LYS A 130 -5.49 -24.37 -6.62
N ALA A 131 -4.85 -23.32 -6.11
CA ALA A 131 -5.15 -22.75 -4.81
C ALA A 131 -6.24 -21.68 -4.86
N VAL A 132 -6.49 -21.09 -6.03
CA VAL A 132 -7.58 -20.15 -6.27
C VAL A 132 -8.93 -20.84 -6.07
N ARG A 133 -9.85 -20.11 -5.44
CA ARG A 133 -11.21 -20.55 -5.09
C ARG A 133 -12.23 -19.50 -5.53
N PRO A 134 -13.51 -19.85 -5.75
CA PRO A 134 -14.55 -18.87 -6.08
C PRO A 134 -14.74 -17.74 -5.04
N LYS A 135 -14.33 -17.99 -3.79
CA LYS A 135 -14.37 -17.01 -2.69
C LYS A 135 -13.04 -16.28 -2.46
N THR A 136 -12.06 -16.45 -3.35
CA THR A 136 -10.79 -15.71 -3.26
C THR A 136 -11.08 -14.25 -3.55
N LYS A 137 -10.75 -13.37 -2.61
CA LYS A 137 -10.96 -11.93 -2.72
C LYS A 137 -9.67 -11.13 -2.69
N LEU A 138 -8.56 -11.75 -2.29
CA LEU A 138 -7.26 -11.10 -2.27
C LEU A 138 -6.16 -12.07 -2.70
N ALA A 139 -5.29 -11.62 -3.60
CA ALA A 139 -4.00 -12.24 -3.91
C ALA A 139 -2.87 -11.34 -3.40
N TRP A 140 -2.14 -11.80 -2.37
CA TRP A 140 -1.01 -11.10 -1.78
C TRP A 140 0.31 -11.63 -2.35
N MET A 141 0.91 -10.83 -3.23
CA MET A 141 2.19 -11.08 -3.88
C MET A 141 3.29 -10.28 -3.19
N GLU A 142 4.50 -10.85 -3.15
CA GLU A 142 5.73 -10.17 -2.73
C GLU A 142 6.85 -10.66 -3.64
N THR A 143 7.53 -9.74 -4.32
CA THR A 143 8.60 -10.09 -5.26
C THR A 143 9.67 -8.98 -5.34
N PRO A 144 10.95 -9.32 -5.11
CA PRO A 144 11.43 -10.59 -4.55
C PRO A 144 10.88 -10.87 -3.14
N SER A 145 10.65 -12.14 -2.81
CA SER A 145 10.20 -12.53 -1.46
C SER A 145 11.30 -12.45 -0.40
N ASN A 146 10.93 -12.37 0.88
CA ASN A 146 11.88 -12.41 1.99
C ASN A 146 11.76 -13.71 2.81
N PRO A 147 12.85 -14.48 3.05
CA PRO A 147 14.26 -14.18 2.78
C PRO A 147 14.83 -14.83 1.52
N LEU A 148 14.05 -15.65 0.81
CA LEU A 148 14.57 -16.51 -0.26
C LEU A 148 14.70 -15.81 -1.62
N LEU A 149 14.23 -14.55 -1.72
CA LEU A 149 14.28 -13.73 -2.93
C LEU A 149 13.63 -14.43 -4.13
N LYS A 150 12.53 -15.16 -3.90
CA LYS A 150 11.78 -15.77 -4.99
C LYS A 150 11.12 -14.69 -5.82
N ILE A 151 11.10 -14.90 -7.13
CA ILE A 151 10.48 -14.01 -8.09
C ILE A 151 9.10 -14.55 -8.43
N VAL A 152 8.10 -13.68 -8.32
CA VAL A 152 6.72 -13.95 -8.73
C VAL A 152 6.44 -13.22 -10.03
N ASP A 153 5.89 -13.90 -11.02
CA ASP A 153 5.36 -13.27 -12.23
C ASP A 153 4.04 -12.56 -11.88
N LEU A 154 4.14 -11.26 -11.58
CA LEU A 154 2.99 -10.44 -11.16
C LEU A 154 1.88 -10.46 -12.22
N SER A 155 2.23 -10.38 -13.50
CA SER A 155 1.22 -10.35 -14.57
C SER A 155 0.47 -11.66 -14.67
N ALA A 156 1.16 -12.79 -14.56
CA ALA A 156 0.51 -14.09 -14.63
C ALA A 156 -0.36 -14.37 -13.40
N VAL A 157 0.11 -14.02 -12.20
CA VAL A 157 -0.70 -14.19 -10.97
C VAL A 157 -1.90 -13.25 -10.96
N ALA A 158 -1.74 -11.99 -11.40
CA ALA A 158 -2.84 -11.05 -11.52
C ALA A 158 -3.92 -11.56 -12.47
N GLN A 159 -3.55 -12.08 -13.64
CA GLN A 159 -4.52 -12.69 -14.57
C GLN A 159 -5.33 -13.82 -13.93
N ILE A 160 -4.69 -14.70 -13.16
CA ILE A 160 -5.37 -15.80 -12.47
C ILE A 160 -6.32 -15.28 -11.38
N ALA A 161 -5.88 -14.29 -10.60
CA ALA A 161 -6.66 -13.71 -9.51
C ALA A 161 -7.87 -12.90 -10.02
N HIS A 162 -7.68 -12.09 -11.06
CA HIS A 162 -8.74 -11.30 -11.70
C HIS A 162 -9.81 -12.19 -12.36
N ALA A 163 -9.47 -13.40 -12.79
CA ALA A 163 -10.45 -14.35 -13.32
C ALA A 163 -11.54 -14.77 -12.30
N VAL A 164 -11.33 -14.49 -11.01
CA VAL A 164 -12.31 -14.71 -9.92
C VAL A 164 -12.65 -13.43 -9.16
N ASP A 165 -12.39 -12.26 -9.77
CA ASP A 165 -12.63 -10.93 -9.19
C ASP A 165 -11.89 -10.71 -7.85
N ALA A 166 -10.68 -11.24 -7.71
CA ALA A 166 -9.83 -11.01 -6.53
C ALA A 166 -8.92 -9.80 -6.71
N THR A 167 -8.82 -8.96 -5.68
CA THR A 167 -7.89 -7.82 -5.65
C THR A 167 -6.46 -8.30 -5.53
N CYS A 168 -5.57 -7.77 -6.36
CA CYS A 168 -4.14 -8.08 -6.38
C CYS A 168 -3.35 -7.03 -5.60
N VAL A 169 -2.62 -7.47 -4.57
CA VAL A 169 -1.71 -6.63 -3.79
C VAL A 169 -0.29 -7.05 -4.07
N CYS A 170 0.57 -6.10 -4.42
CA CYS A 170 2.01 -6.29 -4.46
C CYS A 170 2.67 -5.57 -3.29
N ASP A 171 3.25 -6.31 -2.35
CA ASP A 171 4.26 -5.74 -1.44
C ASP A 171 5.52 -5.46 -2.27
N ASN A 172 5.71 -4.19 -2.61
CA ASN A 172 6.80 -3.71 -3.46
C ASN A 172 7.93 -3.09 -2.60
N THR A 173 8.02 -3.45 -1.32
CA THR A 173 9.02 -2.92 -0.39
C THR A 173 10.46 -3.11 -0.88
N TRP A 174 10.76 -4.21 -1.58
CA TRP A 174 12.12 -4.52 -2.08
C TRP A 174 12.54 -3.72 -3.32
N ALA A 175 11.59 -3.25 -4.12
CA ALA A 175 11.87 -2.65 -5.43
C ALA A 175 11.10 -1.34 -5.69
N PRO A 176 10.98 -0.41 -4.72
CA PRO A 176 10.29 0.85 -4.96
C PRO A 176 10.97 1.60 -6.09
N THR A 177 10.18 2.22 -6.97
CA THR A 177 10.63 2.91 -8.21
C THR A 177 11.37 2.06 -9.26
N LEU A 178 11.84 0.85 -8.92
CA LEU A 178 12.53 -0.07 -9.84
C LEU A 178 11.58 -1.08 -10.48
N GLN A 179 10.47 -1.39 -9.82
CA GLN A 179 9.38 -2.22 -10.31
C GLN A 179 8.11 -1.37 -10.39
N ARG A 180 7.29 -1.62 -11.42
CA ARG A 180 6.00 -0.94 -11.66
C ARG A 180 4.86 -1.95 -11.56
N PRO A 181 4.40 -2.34 -10.35
CA PRO A 181 3.40 -3.38 -10.18
C PRO A 181 2.06 -3.09 -10.89
N PHE A 182 1.64 -1.82 -10.98
CA PHE A 182 0.41 -1.46 -11.68
C PHE A 182 0.48 -1.79 -13.18
N ASP A 183 1.64 -1.60 -13.82
CA ASP A 183 1.86 -2.01 -15.22
C ASP A 183 1.81 -3.54 -15.40
N LEU A 184 1.88 -4.28 -14.30
CA LEU A 184 1.88 -5.74 -14.22
C LEU A 184 0.59 -6.29 -13.61
N GLY A 185 -0.47 -5.49 -13.49
CA GLY A 185 -1.79 -5.93 -13.07
C GLY A 185 -2.04 -5.96 -11.55
N ALA A 186 -1.16 -5.39 -10.73
CA ALA A 186 -1.52 -5.14 -9.34
C ALA A 186 -2.64 -4.08 -9.24
N ASP A 187 -3.53 -4.22 -8.26
CA ASP A 187 -4.56 -3.24 -7.95
C ASP A 187 -4.08 -2.30 -6.83
N LEU A 188 -3.34 -2.85 -5.87
CA LEU A 188 -2.72 -2.13 -4.77
C LEU A 188 -1.21 -2.42 -4.70
N ILE A 189 -0.46 -1.38 -4.34
CA ILE A 189 0.95 -1.50 -3.98
C ILE A 189 1.07 -1.17 -2.50
N LEU A 190 1.78 -2.02 -1.76
CA LEU A 190 2.18 -1.74 -0.41
C LEU A 190 3.69 -1.52 -0.32
N HIS A 191 4.10 -0.55 0.48
CA HIS A 191 5.47 -0.44 0.96
C HIS A 191 5.52 -0.34 2.47
N SER A 192 6.48 -1.04 3.06
CA SER A 192 7.06 -0.63 4.33
C SER A 192 8.00 0.55 4.07
N THR A 193 7.50 1.78 4.24
CA THR A 193 8.31 3.00 4.06
C THR A 193 9.46 3.08 5.06
N THR A 194 9.42 2.29 6.13
CA THR A 194 10.54 2.02 7.03
C THR A 194 11.83 1.61 6.31
N LYS A 195 11.73 1.02 5.12
CA LYS A 195 12.88 0.47 4.36
C LYS A 195 13.46 1.52 3.41
N TYR A 196 13.35 1.31 2.11
CA TYR A 196 14.07 2.13 1.12
C TYR A 196 13.54 3.57 1.00
N PHE A 197 12.22 3.79 1.15
CA PHE A 197 11.67 5.15 1.13
C PHE A 197 12.17 6.00 2.30
N GLY A 198 12.16 5.45 3.51
CA GLY A 198 12.73 6.08 4.70
C GLY A 198 14.25 6.15 4.61
N GLY A 199 14.92 5.06 4.24
CA GLY A 199 16.33 4.97 3.84
C GLY A 199 17.37 5.18 4.94
N HIS A 200 16.98 5.78 6.07
CA HIS A 200 17.90 6.30 7.09
C HIS A 200 17.78 5.60 8.45
N CYS A 201 17.03 4.50 8.52
CA CYS A 201 16.87 3.68 9.74
C CYS A 201 16.32 4.42 10.97
N ASP A 202 15.51 5.47 10.76
CA ASP A 202 15.05 6.39 11.80
C ASP A 202 13.52 6.61 11.83
N VAL A 203 12.80 6.21 10.77
CA VAL A 203 11.34 6.35 10.67
C VAL A 203 10.67 4.99 10.46
N LEU A 204 9.69 4.66 11.31
CA LEU A 204 8.77 3.55 11.09
C LEU A 204 7.54 4.07 10.32
N GLY A 205 7.20 3.40 9.23
CA GLY A 205 6.05 3.77 8.42
C GLY A 205 5.63 2.69 7.42
N GLY A 206 4.43 2.86 6.88
CA GLY A 206 3.89 2.09 5.78
C GLY A 206 3.02 2.96 4.87
N ILE A 207 2.78 2.51 3.65
CA ILE A 207 1.90 3.19 2.72
C ILE A 207 1.25 2.17 1.78
N VAL A 208 -0.01 2.41 1.45
CA VAL A 208 -0.74 1.70 0.40
C VAL A 208 -1.03 2.69 -0.71
N VAL A 209 -0.72 2.34 -1.95
CA VAL A 209 -1.07 3.09 -3.15
C VAL A 209 -2.10 2.29 -3.92
N THR A 210 -3.16 2.93 -4.41
CA THR A 210 -4.16 2.31 -5.28
C THR A 210 -3.99 2.75 -6.73
N ASN A 211 -4.24 1.84 -7.66
CA ASN A 211 -4.30 2.15 -9.09
C ASN A 211 -5.53 3.00 -9.42
N VAL A 212 -6.68 2.70 -8.79
CA VAL A 212 -7.97 3.35 -9.04
C VAL A 212 -8.73 3.56 -7.73
N GLU A 213 -9.48 4.65 -7.62
CA GLU A 213 -10.40 4.86 -6.50
C GLU A 213 -11.67 4.04 -6.72
N ASN A 214 -11.95 3.11 -5.81
CA ASN A 214 -13.15 2.27 -5.81
C ASN A 214 -13.58 1.96 -4.36
N ASP A 215 -14.56 1.08 -4.19
CA ASP A 215 -15.14 0.75 -2.88
C ASP A 215 -14.23 -0.15 -1.99
N PHE A 216 -13.17 -0.76 -2.56
CA PHE A 216 -12.23 -1.62 -1.83
C PHE A 216 -11.16 -0.79 -1.12
#